data_AF-A0A7V3KYS1-F1
#
_entry.id   AF-A0A7V3KYS1-F1
#
_cell.length_a   1.000
_cell.length_b   1.000
_cell.length_c   1.000
_cell.angle_alpha   90.00
_cell.angle_beta   90.00
_cell.angle_gamma   90.00
#
_symmetry.space_group_name_H-M   'P 1'
#
loop_
_entity.id
_entity.type
_entity.pdbx_description
1 polymer ?
#
loop_
_entity_poly.entity_id
_entity_poly.type
_entity_poly.pdbx_seq_one_letter_code
_entity_poly.pdbx_strand_id
1 'polypeptide(L)'
;MEQEKIKTRKVVKKIFFLVWLLYFAYCIYYLIDRFEEYHWDFKMQSGAARILAQGKNPYDPRVTRAELGTPLWYAYPPATLWFYRLFNFMGEKTACLVFLFLKVATVIFLLWFWSKYFLEGKIEAAFCFFCLFAYNSALFLDLRSGNINLFEQLLLWLSFYFFLKNRLPLFCGLVLLAASFKIMPIFFLVLILFKKNRHKVWLFYPRRPFFWAIF
;
A
#
# COMPACT_ATOMS: atom_id res chain seq x y z
N MET A 1 27.07 14.51 -35.46
CA MET A 1 26.19 13.33 -35.37
C MET A 1 26.01 12.81 -33.94
N GLU A 2 27.07 12.50 -33.16
CA GLU A 2 26.94 11.89 -31.81
C GLU A 2 26.17 12.78 -30.82
N GLN A 3 26.53 14.08 -30.74
CA GLN A 3 25.88 15.03 -29.82
C GLN A 3 24.40 15.29 -30.17
N GLU A 4 24.07 15.25 -31.46
CA GLU A 4 22.70 15.40 -31.96
C GLU A 4 21.84 14.20 -31.57
N LYS A 5 22.35 12.97 -31.70
CA LYS A 5 21.70 11.74 -31.21
C LYS A 5 21.44 11.79 -29.70
N ILE A 6 22.41 12.29 -28.91
CA ILE A 6 22.26 12.44 -27.45
C ILE A 6 21.17 13.46 -27.11
N LYS A 7 21.14 14.61 -27.80
CA LYS A 7 20.12 15.65 -27.59
C LYS A 7 18.72 15.12 -27.93
N THR A 8 18.56 14.46 -29.08
CA THR A 8 17.29 13.85 -29.51
C THR A 8 16.80 12.81 -28.51
N ARG A 9 17.68 11.91 -28.02
CA ARG A 9 17.32 10.90 -27.01
C ARG A 9 16.83 11.54 -25.70
N LYS A 10 17.45 12.63 -25.26
CA LYS A 10 17.01 13.38 -24.06
C LYS A 10 15.64 14.02 -24.24
N VAL A 11 15.39 14.63 -25.40
CA VAL A 11 14.07 15.24 -25.72
C VAL A 11 12.97 14.19 -25.75
N VAL A 12 13.21 13.06 -26.43
CA VAL A 12 12.26 11.95 -26.48
C VAL A 12 11.92 11.45 -25.07
N LYS A 13 12.91 11.22 -24.20
CA LYS A 13 12.67 10.80 -22.81
C LYS A 13 11.77 11.78 -22.04
N LYS A 14 11.96 13.10 -22.21
CA LYS A 14 11.13 14.13 -21.58
C LYS A 14 9.69 14.10 -22.10
N ILE A 15 9.50 13.93 -23.40
CA ILE A 15 8.17 13.83 -24.02
C ILE A 15 7.43 12.62 -23.46
N PHE A 16 8.05 11.44 -23.45
CA PHE A 16 7.43 10.24 -22.89
C PHE A 16 7.04 10.40 -21.41
N PHE A 17 7.89 11.07 -20.62
CA PHE A 17 7.58 11.35 -19.22
C PHE A 17 6.40 12.33 -19.07
N LEU A 18 6.33 13.37 -19.91
CA LEU A 18 5.20 14.30 -19.93
C LEU A 18 3.89 13.60 -20.32
N VAL A 19 3.92 12.75 -21.34
CA VAL A 19 2.76 11.94 -21.75
C VAL A 19 2.30 11.04 -20.60
N TRP A 20 3.23 10.39 -19.90
CA TRP A 20 2.91 9.60 -18.72
C TRP A 20 2.24 10.43 -17.62
N LEU A 21 2.78 11.61 -17.31
CA LEU A 21 2.22 12.52 -16.30
C LEU A 21 0.80 12.95 -16.65
N LEU A 22 0.57 13.34 -17.91
CA LEU A 22 -0.75 13.76 -18.39
C LEU A 22 -1.75 12.60 -18.34
N TYR A 23 -1.33 11.40 -18.74
CA TYR A 23 -2.18 10.22 -18.66
C TYR A 23 -2.50 9.84 -17.21
N PHE A 24 -1.50 9.86 -16.33
CA PHE A 24 -1.71 9.60 -14.90
C PHE A 24 -2.67 10.63 -14.28
N ALA A 25 -2.47 11.92 -14.57
CA ALA A 25 -3.36 12.99 -14.12
C ALA A 25 -4.80 12.80 -14.65
N TYR A 26 -4.95 12.40 -15.91
CA TYR A 26 -6.24 12.04 -16.49
C TYR A 26 -6.90 10.87 -15.74
N CYS A 27 -6.15 9.80 -15.44
CA CYS A 27 -6.66 8.70 -14.63
C CYS A 27 -7.17 9.17 -13.26
N ILE A 28 -6.42 10.06 -12.57
CA ILE A 28 -6.86 10.59 -11.28
C ILE A 28 -8.11 11.46 -11.43
N TYR A 29 -8.14 12.36 -12.41
CA TYR A 29 -9.33 13.17 -12.71
C TYR A 29 -10.56 12.29 -12.98
N TYR A 30 -10.40 11.26 -13.79
CA TYR A 30 -11.45 10.29 -14.11
C TYR A 30 -12.00 9.58 -12.87
N LEU A 31 -11.14 9.25 -11.90
CA LEU A 31 -11.55 8.65 -10.63
C LEU A 31 -12.27 9.64 -9.69
N ILE A 32 -11.88 10.92 -9.72
CA ILE A 32 -12.52 11.98 -8.93
C ILE A 32 -13.92 12.28 -9.48
N ASP A 33 -14.05 12.41 -10.79
CA ASP A 33 -15.31 12.71 -11.49
C ASP A 33 -16.35 11.61 -11.24
N ARG A 34 -15.91 10.35 -11.22
CA ARG A 34 -16.78 9.16 -11.06
C ARG A 34 -16.63 8.48 -9.71
N PHE A 35 -16.42 9.25 -8.65
CA PHE A 35 -16.15 8.68 -7.31
C PHE A 35 -17.30 7.78 -6.80
N GLU A 36 -18.54 8.01 -7.24
CA GLU A 36 -19.70 7.21 -6.85
C GLU A 36 -19.62 5.78 -7.41
N GLU A 37 -19.10 5.62 -8.62
CA GLU A 37 -18.94 4.31 -9.30
C GLU A 37 -17.72 3.53 -8.79
N TYR A 38 -16.76 4.21 -8.16
CA TYR A 38 -15.46 3.66 -7.78
C TYR A 38 -15.26 3.60 -6.27
N HIS A 39 -14.07 3.17 -5.87
CA HIS A 39 -13.66 3.04 -4.47
C HIS A 39 -14.50 2.03 -3.67
N TRP A 40 -15.05 1.00 -4.33
CA TRP A 40 -15.93 0.02 -3.69
C TRP A 40 -15.25 -0.71 -2.53
N ASP A 41 -13.96 -1.04 -2.63
CA ASP A 41 -13.22 -1.65 -1.52
C ASP A 41 -13.12 -0.68 -0.35
N PHE A 42 -12.80 0.59 -0.60
CA PHE A 42 -12.76 1.61 0.46
C PHE A 42 -14.11 1.77 1.15
N LYS A 43 -15.20 1.87 0.37
CA LYS A 43 -16.57 2.02 0.89
C LYS A 43 -16.98 0.82 1.74
N MET A 44 -16.71 -0.40 1.29
CA MET A 44 -16.98 -1.61 2.05
C MET A 44 -16.18 -1.65 3.37
N GLN A 45 -14.90 -1.32 3.32
CA GLN A 45 -14.01 -1.40 4.49
C GLN A 45 -14.29 -0.30 5.52
N SER A 46 -14.55 0.93 5.07
CA SER A 46 -14.98 2.03 5.94
C SER A 46 -16.38 1.80 6.51
N GLY A 47 -17.30 1.25 5.72
CA GLY A 47 -18.61 0.79 6.19
C GLY A 47 -18.51 -0.26 7.30
N ALA A 48 -17.66 -1.28 7.12
CA ALA A 48 -17.38 -2.28 8.16
C ALA A 48 -16.75 -1.64 9.42
N ALA A 49 -15.83 -0.70 9.27
CA ALA A 49 -15.26 0.04 10.39
C ALA A 49 -16.30 0.89 11.13
N ARG A 50 -17.31 1.41 10.43
CA ARG A 50 -18.43 2.15 11.02
C ARG A 50 -19.35 1.24 11.83
N ILE A 51 -19.64 0.03 11.33
CA ILE A 51 -20.37 -1.01 12.07
C ILE A 51 -19.64 -1.33 13.39
N LEU A 52 -18.32 -1.54 13.33
CA LEU A 52 -17.51 -1.77 14.53
C LEU A 52 -17.59 -0.59 15.50
N ALA A 53 -17.52 0.65 15.00
CA ALA A 53 -17.59 1.86 15.82
C ALA A 53 -18.94 2.03 16.55
N GLN A 54 -20.01 1.42 16.02
CA GLN A 54 -21.33 1.35 16.66
C GLN A 54 -21.45 0.21 17.70
N GLY A 55 -20.38 -0.55 17.95
CA GLY A 55 -20.39 -1.71 18.84
C GLY A 55 -21.02 -2.97 18.24
N LYS A 56 -21.27 -2.98 16.92
CA LYS A 56 -21.82 -4.14 16.20
C LYS A 56 -20.69 -4.99 15.61
N ASN A 57 -20.98 -6.24 15.26
CA ASN A 57 -20.00 -7.17 14.70
C ASN A 57 -19.93 -7.07 13.15
N PRO A 58 -18.85 -6.51 12.56
CA PRO A 58 -18.71 -6.42 11.10
C PRO A 58 -18.35 -7.75 10.43
N TYR A 59 -18.02 -8.79 11.20
CA TYR A 59 -17.74 -10.14 10.70
C TYR A 59 -19.02 -10.98 10.54
N ASP A 60 -20.18 -10.49 11.03
CA ASP A 60 -21.47 -11.15 10.82
C ASP A 60 -22.11 -10.63 9.51
N PRO A 61 -22.29 -11.47 8.48
CA PRO A 61 -22.87 -11.06 7.20
C PRO A 61 -24.33 -10.59 7.31
N ARG A 62 -25.04 -10.96 8.38
CA ARG A 62 -26.41 -10.48 8.66
C ARG A 62 -26.40 -9.03 9.10
N VAL A 63 -25.43 -8.65 9.93
CA VAL A 63 -25.23 -7.26 10.38
C VAL A 63 -24.82 -6.39 9.20
N THR A 64 -23.85 -6.83 8.40
CA THR A 64 -23.40 -6.04 7.24
C THR A 64 -24.49 -5.88 6.18
N ARG A 65 -25.32 -6.91 5.94
CA ARG A 65 -26.51 -6.78 5.08
C ARG A 65 -27.50 -5.74 5.62
N ALA A 66 -27.77 -5.73 6.92
CA ALA A 66 -28.71 -4.79 7.53
C ALA A 66 -28.19 -3.33 7.47
N GLU A 67 -26.88 -3.12 7.66
CA GLU A 67 -26.29 -1.79 7.77
C GLU A 67 -25.76 -1.21 6.45
N LEU A 68 -25.37 -2.06 5.49
CA LEU A 68 -24.78 -1.67 4.20
C LEU A 68 -25.66 -2.04 3.00
N GLY A 69 -26.78 -2.72 3.21
CA GLY A 69 -27.68 -3.18 2.15
C GLY A 69 -27.19 -4.43 1.39
N THR A 70 -25.98 -4.92 1.67
CA THR A 70 -25.38 -6.09 1.02
C THR A 70 -24.59 -6.93 2.03
N PRO A 71 -24.68 -8.27 2.00
CA PRO A 71 -23.91 -9.11 2.91
C PRO A 71 -22.42 -9.02 2.55
N LEU A 72 -21.59 -8.73 3.54
CA LEU A 72 -20.13 -8.69 3.41
C LEU A 72 -19.50 -9.79 4.25
N TRP A 73 -18.73 -10.66 3.57
CA TRP A 73 -17.87 -11.67 4.21
C TRP A 73 -16.53 -11.03 4.55
N TYR A 74 -16.49 -10.32 5.67
CA TYR A 74 -15.31 -9.55 6.06
C TYR A 74 -14.15 -10.50 6.44
N ALA A 75 -13.16 -10.62 5.55
CA ALA A 75 -12.03 -11.54 5.68
C ALA A 75 -10.72 -10.87 6.13
N TYR A 76 -10.75 -9.58 6.44
CA TYR A 76 -9.56 -8.81 6.82
C TYR A 76 -9.32 -8.88 8.33
N PRO A 77 -8.06 -8.81 8.79
CA PRO A 77 -7.78 -8.78 10.21
C PRO A 77 -8.35 -7.52 10.89
N PRO A 78 -8.63 -7.55 12.21
CA PRO A 78 -9.24 -6.41 12.91
C PRO A 78 -8.45 -5.10 12.84
N ALA A 79 -7.12 -5.18 12.68
CA ALA A 79 -6.27 -3.99 12.53
C ALA A 79 -6.67 -3.13 11.32
N THR A 80 -7.14 -3.75 10.24
CA THR A 80 -7.67 -3.06 9.05
C THR A 80 -8.84 -2.14 9.41
N LEU A 81 -9.78 -2.61 10.26
CA LEU A 81 -10.93 -1.82 10.68
C LEU A 81 -10.53 -0.55 11.44
N TRP A 82 -9.49 -0.63 12.30
CA TRP A 82 -8.99 0.53 13.03
C TRP A 82 -8.41 1.60 12.12
N PHE A 83 -7.71 1.20 11.07
CA PHE A 83 -7.21 2.12 10.06
C PHE A 83 -8.36 2.80 9.30
N TYR A 84 -9.34 2.03 8.82
CA TYR A 84 -10.47 2.61 8.08
C TYR A 84 -11.39 3.46 8.97
N ARG A 85 -11.42 3.20 10.29
CA ARG A 85 -12.17 4.03 11.25
C ARG A 85 -11.66 5.47 11.30
N LEU A 86 -10.39 5.72 10.95
CA LEU A 86 -9.83 7.07 10.83
C LEU A 86 -10.54 7.91 9.77
N PHE A 87 -11.35 7.33 8.88
CA PHE A 87 -12.07 8.08 7.85
C PHE A 87 -13.53 8.34 8.22
N ASN A 88 -14.05 7.72 9.30
CA ASN A 88 -15.47 7.76 9.65
C ASN A 88 -15.94 9.10 10.25
N PHE A 89 -15.03 10.03 10.52
CA PHE A 89 -15.39 11.39 10.94
C PHE A 89 -15.70 12.33 9.77
N MET A 90 -15.50 11.87 8.54
CA MET A 90 -15.74 12.63 7.31
C MET A 90 -16.97 12.09 6.57
N GLY A 91 -17.59 12.92 5.71
CA GLY A 91 -18.56 12.43 4.73
C GLY A 91 -17.91 11.48 3.72
N GLU A 92 -18.67 10.53 3.18
CA GLU A 92 -18.16 9.45 2.32
C GLU A 92 -17.34 9.96 1.14
N LYS A 93 -17.83 10.99 0.43
CA LYS A 93 -17.11 11.60 -0.70
C LYS A 93 -15.74 12.12 -0.25
N THR A 94 -15.70 12.89 0.83
CA THR A 94 -14.47 13.46 1.38
C THR A 94 -13.51 12.36 1.81
N ALA A 95 -14.01 11.33 2.51
CA ALA A 95 -13.23 10.18 2.94
C ALA A 95 -12.58 9.46 1.74
N CYS A 96 -13.34 9.19 0.68
CA CYS A 96 -12.84 8.57 -0.55
C CYS A 96 -11.76 9.43 -1.22
N LEU A 97 -11.98 10.75 -1.34
CA LEU A 97 -11.03 11.66 -1.98
C LEU A 97 -9.74 11.81 -1.18
N VAL A 98 -9.83 11.90 0.15
CA VAL A 98 -8.65 11.91 1.03
C VAL A 98 -7.89 10.61 0.89
N PHE A 99 -8.58 9.47 0.86
CA PHE A 99 -7.93 8.18 0.67
C PHE A 99 -7.25 8.07 -0.69
N LEU A 100 -7.91 8.48 -1.77
CA LEU A 100 -7.31 8.54 -3.11
C LEU A 100 -6.06 9.43 -3.13
N PHE A 101 -6.12 10.60 -2.51
CA PHE A 101 -4.97 11.49 -2.37
C PHE A 101 -3.80 10.79 -1.66
N LEU A 102 -4.04 10.12 -0.53
CA LEU A 102 -3.02 9.36 0.19
C LEU A 102 -2.42 8.25 -0.67
N LYS A 103 -3.24 7.59 -1.50
CA LYS A 103 -2.76 6.58 -2.45
C LYS A 103 -1.88 7.18 -3.54
N VAL A 104 -2.28 8.31 -4.13
CA VAL A 104 -1.47 9.02 -5.13
C VAL A 104 -0.14 9.48 -4.52
N ALA A 105 -0.16 10.05 -3.31
CA ALA A 105 1.05 10.40 -2.57
C ALA A 105 1.95 9.17 -2.33
N THR A 106 1.35 8.03 -2.03
CA THR A 106 2.07 6.75 -1.86
C THR A 106 2.71 6.27 -3.17
N VAL A 107 2.04 6.40 -4.31
CA VAL A 107 2.61 6.09 -5.63
C VAL A 107 3.81 6.97 -5.92
N ILE A 108 3.68 8.29 -5.74
CA ILE A 108 4.76 9.25 -5.96
C ILE A 108 5.95 8.92 -5.05
N PHE A 109 5.68 8.65 -3.77
CA PHE A 109 6.71 8.25 -2.82
C PHE A 109 7.39 6.95 -3.24
N LEU A 110 6.64 5.92 -3.64
CA LEU A 110 7.19 4.63 -4.08
C LEU A 110 8.08 4.79 -5.32
N LEU A 111 7.65 5.56 -6.32
CA LEU A 111 8.48 5.88 -7.48
C LEU A 111 9.77 6.58 -7.05
N TRP A 112 9.68 7.64 -6.24
CA TRP A 112 10.87 8.31 -5.72
C TRP A 112 11.78 7.36 -4.93
N PHE A 113 11.20 6.51 -4.09
CA PHE A 113 11.90 5.58 -3.22
C PHE A 113 12.63 4.50 -4.03
N TRP A 114 11.96 3.90 -5.02
CA TRP A 114 12.57 2.96 -5.95
C TRP A 114 13.70 3.61 -6.75
N SER A 115 13.47 4.81 -7.27
CA SER A 115 14.52 5.59 -7.95
C SER A 115 15.76 5.68 -7.08
N LYS A 116 15.60 6.15 -5.84
CA LYS A 116 16.71 6.45 -4.95
C LYS A 116 17.47 5.22 -4.45
N TYR A 117 16.76 4.14 -4.13
CA TYR A 117 17.36 3.02 -3.38
C TYR A 117 17.46 1.70 -4.15
N PHE A 118 16.74 1.54 -5.25
CA PHE A 118 16.69 0.28 -6.01
C PHE A 118 17.08 0.42 -7.48
N LEU A 119 16.92 1.62 -8.06
CA LEU A 119 17.14 1.88 -9.50
C LEU A 119 18.27 2.86 -9.78
N GLU A 120 19.14 3.13 -8.79
CA GLU A 120 20.35 3.98 -8.96
C GLU A 120 20.05 5.39 -9.53
N GLY A 121 18.92 5.97 -9.16
CA GLY A 121 18.46 7.28 -9.63
C GLY A 121 17.88 7.29 -11.04
N LYS A 122 17.71 6.13 -11.68
CA LYS A 122 17.23 6.00 -13.06
C LYS A 122 15.78 5.50 -13.08
N ILE A 123 14.83 6.43 -12.96
CA ILE A 123 13.46 6.17 -13.40
C ILE A 123 13.30 6.66 -14.83
N GLU A 124 13.07 5.71 -15.73
CA GLU A 124 12.73 6.01 -17.12
C GLU A 124 11.22 6.00 -17.29
N ALA A 125 10.71 6.78 -18.25
CA ALA A 125 9.28 6.80 -18.54
C ALA A 125 8.72 5.39 -18.84
N ALA A 126 9.52 4.51 -19.46
CA ALA A 126 9.15 3.12 -19.69
C ALA A 126 8.86 2.36 -18.38
N PHE A 127 9.62 2.61 -17.31
CA PHE A 127 9.34 2.03 -16.00
C PHE A 127 8.04 2.58 -15.40
N CYS A 128 7.77 3.87 -15.57
CA CYS A 128 6.50 4.45 -15.13
C CYS A 128 5.29 3.87 -15.89
N PHE A 129 5.41 3.68 -17.21
CA PHE A 129 4.39 3.00 -18.01
C PHE A 129 4.22 1.54 -17.62
N PHE A 130 5.32 0.84 -17.33
CA PHE A 130 5.28 -0.50 -16.77
C PHE A 130 4.49 -0.50 -15.46
N CYS A 131 4.74 0.42 -14.52
CA CYS A 131 3.96 0.49 -13.29
C CYS A 131 2.45 0.70 -13.53
N LEU A 132 2.05 1.49 -14.53
CA LEU A 132 0.63 1.73 -14.83
C LEU A 132 -0.06 0.58 -15.52
N PHE A 133 0.60 -0.10 -16.45
CA PHE A 133 -0.04 -1.07 -17.35
C PHE A 133 0.30 -2.53 -17.07
N ALA A 134 1.37 -2.79 -16.32
CA ALA A 134 1.76 -4.16 -15.99
C ALA A 134 0.66 -4.87 -15.18
N TYR A 135 0.60 -6.19 -15.35
CA TYR A 135 -0.32 -7.08 -14.64
C TYR A 135 -1.78 -6.62 -14.72
N ASN A 136 -2.25 -6.35 -15.95
CA ASN A 136 -3.61 -5.87 -16.22
C ASN A 136 -3.92 -4.54 -15.51
N SER A 137 -2.99 -3.60 -15.61
CA SER A 137 -3.08 -2.28 -14.99
C SER A 137 -3.31 -2.32 -13.49
N ALA A 138 -2.56 -3.18 -12.78
CA ALA A 138 -2.74 -3.43 -11.35
C ALA A 138 -2.73 -2.15 -10.52
N LEU A 139 -1.87 -1.19 -10.86
CA LEU A 139 -1.81 0.10 -10.17
C LEU A 139 -3.10 0.92 -10.37
N PHE A 140 -3.61 1.01 -11.60
CA PHE A 140 -4.85 1.74 -11.86
C PHE A 140 -6.05 1.03 -11.23
N LEU A 141 -6.12 -0.30 -11.29
CA LEU A 141 -7.17 -1.07 -10.64
C LEU A 141 -7.18 -0.85 -9.12
N ASP A 142 -6.01 -0.79 -8.50
CA ASP A 142 -5.88 -0.54 -7.06
C ASP A 142 -6.35 0.87 -6.68
N LEU A 143 -5.98 1.88 -7.47
CA LEU A 143 -6.49 3.25 -7.30
C LEU A 143 -8.01 3.30 -7.47
N ARG A 144 -8.53 2.63 -8.51
CA ARG A 144 -9.96 2.57 -8.82
C ARG A 144 -10.77 1.85 -7.74
N SER A 145 -10.27 0.76 -7.15
CA SER A 145 -11.01 0.01 -6.13
C SER A 145 -10.95 0.66 -4.76
N GLY A 146 -9.92 1.46 -4.46
CA GLY A 146 -9.69 1.97 -3.11
C GLY A 146 -9.22 0.89 -2.12
N ASN A 147 -8.50 -0.13 -2.60
CA ASN A 147 -7.94 -1.17 -1.73
C ASN A 147 -6.76 -0.65 -0.87
N ILE A 148 -6.43 -1.34 0.22
CA ILE A 148 -5.28 -1.02 1.08
C ILE A 148 -3.92 -1.41 0.47
N ASN A 149 -3.90 -2.20 -0.63
CA ASN A 149 -2.66 -2.80 -1.15
C ASN A 149 -1.54 -1.79 -1.39
N LEU A 150 -1.82 -0.60 -1.89
CA LEU A 150 -0.78 0.40 -2.14
C LEU A 150 0.01 0.76 -0.87
N PHE A 151 -0.66 0.83 0.28
CA PHE A 151 -0.01 1.05 1.58
C PHE A 151 0.72 -0.22 2.05
N GLU A 152 0.17 -1.41 1.79
CA GLU A 152 0.87 -2.68 2.03
C GLU A 152 2.18 -2.75 1.23
N GLN A 153 2.14 -2.40 -0.07
CA GLN A 153 3.31 -2.33 -0.94
C GLN A 153 4.33 -1.34 -0.40
N LEU A 154 3.91 -0.16 0.07
CA LEU A 154 4.80 0.78 0.74
C LEU A 154 5.53 0.15 1.93
N LEU A 155 4.79 -0.50 2.84
CA LEU A 155 5.37 -1.16 4.00
C LEU A 155 6.34 -2.28 3.59
N LEU A 156 5.98 -3.09 2.59
CA LEU A 156 6.82 -4.17 2.08
C LEU A 156 8.11 -3.64 1.46
N TRP A 157 8.05 -2.61 0.61
CA TRP A 157 9.24 -2.04 -0.02
C TRP A 157 10.17 -1.36 1.00
N LEU A 158 9.61 -0.67 2.00
CA LEU A 158 10.38 -0.17 3.14
C LEU A 158 11.03 -1.32 3.93
N SER A 159 10.30 -2.43 4.11
CA SER A 159 10.84 -3.62 4.78
C SER A 159 12.03 -4.19 4.01
N PHE A 160 11.92 -4.36 2.69
CA PHE A 160 12.99 -4.89 1.84
C PHE A 160 14.22 -3.99 1.86
N TYR A 161 14.03 -2.68 1.89
CA TYR A 161 15.14 -1.75 2.10
C TYR A 161 15.90 -2.04 3.41
N PHE A 162 15.19 -2.21 4.54
CA PHE A 162 15.84 -2.56 5.81
C PHE A 162 16.45 -3.96 5.82
N PHE A 163 15.84 -4.91 5.12
CA PHE A 163 16.42 -6.24 4.91
C PHE A 163 17.76 -6.16 4.16
N LEU A 164 17.83 -5.37 3.09
CA LEU A 164 19.07 -5.14 2.34
C LEU A 164 20.14 -4.45 3.21
N LYS A 165 19.74 -3.52 4.08
CA LYS A 165 20.61 -2.85 5.06
C LYS A 165 20.94 -3.67 6.32
N ASN A 166 20.55 -4.94 6.38
CA ASN A 166 20.73 -5.85 7.52
C ASN A 166 20.07 -5.38 8.84
N ARG A 167 19.10 -4.45 8.78
CA ARG A 167 18.32 -4.01 9.96
C ARG A 167 17.09 -4.89 10.15
N LEU A 168 17.31 -6.13 10.57
CA LEU A 168 16.28 -7.17 10.65
C LEU A 168 15.05 -6.84 11.53
N PRO A 169 15.18 -6.16 12.71
CA PRO A 169 14.00 -5.81 13.50
C PRO A 169 13.02 -4.89 12.76
N LEU A 170 13.55 -3.92 12.00
CA LEU A 170 12.72 -3.00 11.19
C LEU A 170 12.08 -3.73 10.02
N PHE A 171 12.80 -4.65 9.38
CA PHE A 171 12.22 -5.55 8.38
C PHE A 171 11.04 -6.34 8.95
N CYS A 172 11.23 -7.02 10.08
CA CYS A 172 10.18 -7.83 10.72
C CYS A 172 8.99 -6.97 11.13
N GLY A 173 9.23 -5.83 11.79
CA GLY A 173 8.18 -4.93 12.25
C GLY A 173 7.30 -4.42 11.11
N LEU A 174 7.91 -4.03 9.98
CA LEU A 174 7.17 -3.58 8.80
C LEU A 174 6.40 -4.70 8.09
N VAL A 175 6.99 -5.90 8.00
CA VAL A 175 6.29 -7.08 7.46
C VAL A 175 5.09 -7.45 8.33
N LEU A 176 5.24 -7.45 9.66
CA LEU A 176 4.16 -7.73 10.60
C LEU A 176 3.07 -6.64 10.54
N LEU A 177 3.46 -5.38 10.39
CA LEU A 177 2.52 -4.29 10.20
C LEU A 177 1.75 -4.45 8.90
N ALA A 178 2.41 -4.80 7.78
CA ALA A 178 1.74 -5.14 6.53
C ALA A 178 0.81 -6.35 6.70
N ALA A 179 1.28 -7.39 7.42
CA ALA A 179 0.52 -8.61 7.70
C ALA A 179 -0.75 -8.36 8.52
N SER A 180 -0.77 -7.29 9.32
CA SER A 180 -1.95 -6.88 10.07
C SER A 180 -3.08 -6.37 9.18
N PHE A 181 -2.79 -5.94 7.94
CA PHE A 181 -3.80 -5.54 6.97
C PHE A 181 -4.28 -6.71 6.11
N LYS A 182 -3.34 -7.55 5.66
CA LYS A 182 -3.61 -8.81 4.95
C LYS A 182 -2.60 -9.82 5.39
N ILE A 183 -3.01 -11.06 5.64
CA ILE A 183 -2.09 -12.06 6.21
C ILE A 183 -0.91 -12.42 5.28
N MET A 184 -1.09 -12.31 3.96
CA MET A 184 -0.12 -12.78 2.95
C MET A 184 1.31 -12.21 3.11
N PRO A 185 1.52 -10.91 3.37
CA PRO A 185 2.82 -10.36 3.74
C PRO A 185 3.66 -11.16 4.74
N ILE A 186 3.05 -11.89 5.69
CA ILE A 186 3.80 -12.64 6.72
C ILE A 186 4.79 -13.65 6.13
N PHE A 187 4.51 -14.18 4.93
CA PHE A 187 5.39 -15.14 4.26
C PHE A 187 6.77 -14.56 3.96
N PHE A 188 6.92 -13.23 3.82
CA PHE A 188 8.22 -12.62 3.60
C PHE A 188 9.18 -12.75 4.79
N LEU A 189 8.69 -13.09 6.01
CA LEU A 189 9.57 -13.38 7.14
C LEU A 189 10.50 -14.57 6.89
N VAL A 190 10.16 -15.48 5.97
CA VAL A 190 11.05 -16.58 5.55
C VAL A 190 12.39 -16.08 5.00
N LEU A 191 12.44 -14.85 4.45
CA LEU A 191 13.66 -14.26 3.91
C LEU A 191 14.77 -14.11 4.96
N ILE A 192 14.41 -14.05 6.25
CA ILE A 192 15.37 -14.01 7.36
C ILE A 192 16.29 -15.23 7.31
N LEU A 193 15.81 -16.40 6.87
CA LEU A 193 16.61 -17.63 6.80
C LEU A 193 17.81 -17.50 5.88
N PHE A 194 17.75 -16.63 4.85
CA PHE A 194 18.82 -16.48 3.86
C PHE A 194 19.94 -15.51 4.26
N LYS A 195 19.78 -14.69 5.30
CA LYS A 195 20.86 -13.76 5.72
C LYS A 195 21.99 -14.50 6.44
N LYS A 196 23.25 -14.14 6.29
CA LYS A 196 24.29 -14.59 7.25
C LYS A 196 24.38 -13.56 8.37
N ASN A 197 23.54 -13.68 9.40
CA ASN A 197 23.56 -12.77 10.54
C ASN A 197 23.50 -13.56 11.86
N ARG A 198 24.52 -13.38 12.71
CA ARG A 198 24.63 -14.01 14.04
C ARG A 198 23.52 -13.60 15.02
N HIS A 199 22.85 -12.48 14.76
CA HIS A 199 21.77 -11.97 15.60
C HIS A 199 20.37 -12.53 15.24
N LYS A 200 20.25 -13.41 14.25
CA LYS A 200 18.96 -14.05 13.92
C LYS A 200 18.36 -14.83 15.09
N VAL A 201 19.21 -15.48 15.88
CA VAL A 201 18.77 -16.29 17.03
C VAL A 201 18.00 -15.42 18.04
N TRP A 202 18.36 -14.13 18.16
CA TRP A 202 17.69 -13.18 19.04
C TRP A 202 16.25 -12.83 18.62
N LEU A 203 15.87 -13.05 17.36
CA LEU A 203 14.48 -12.86 16.89
C LEU A 203 13.60 -14.07 17.20
N PHE A 204 14.20 -15.26 17.41
CA PHE A 204 13.50 -16.50 17.71
C PHE A 204 13.55 -16.88 19.20
N TYR A 205 14.41 -16.23 19.98
CA TYR A 205 14.48 -16.42 21.42
C TYR A 205 13.82 -15.23 22.13
N PRO A 206 12.74 -15.43 22.91
CA PRO A 206 12.29 -14.38 23.80
C PRO A 206 13.43 -14.02 24.75
N ARG A 207 13.79 -12.73 24.84
CA ARG A 207 14.56 -12.26 25.99
C ARG A 207 13.74 -12.65 27.22
N ARG A 208 14.41 -13.32 28.16
CA ARG A 208 13.94 -13.81 29.47
C ARG A 208 12.59 -13.24 29.93
N PRO A 209 11.70 -14.07 30.50
CA PRO A 209 10.40 -13.61 30.97
C PRO A 209 10.58 -12.42 31.90
N PHE A 210 9.87 -11.34 31.59
CA PHE A 210 9.74 -10.12 32.37
C PHE A 210 8.95 -10.43 33.65
N PHE A 211 9.52 -11.25 34.54
CA PHE A 211 8.84 -11.81 35.72
C PHE A 211 9.79 -11.93 36.92
N TRP A 212 10.63 -10.92 37.20
CA TRP A 212 11.38 -10.87 38.48
C TRP A 212 11.74 -9.43 38.90
N ALA A 213 10.77 -8.52 38.92
CA ALA A 213 10.98 -7.18 39.50
C ALA A 213 9.71 -6.60 40.14
N ILE A 214 8.97 -7.41 40.92
CA ILE A 214 8.12 -6.94 42.02
C ILE A 214 8.16 -8.03 43.11
N PHE A 215 9.18 -7.96 43.96
CA PHE A 215 9.15 -8.37 45.36
C PHE A 215 9.79 -7.22 46.14
#